data_AF-A0A2P5EBN2-F1
#
_entry.id   AF-A0A2P5EBN2-F1
#
_cell.length_a   1.000
_cell.length_b   1.000
_cell.length_c   1.000
_cell.angle_alpha   90.00
_cell.angle_beta   90.00
_cell.angle_gamma   90.00
#
_symmetry.space_group_name_H-M   'P 1'
#
loop_
_entity.id
_entity.type
_entity.pdbx_description
1 polymer ?
#
loop_
_entity_poly.entity_id
_entity_poly.type
_entity_poly.pdbx_seq_one_letter_code
_entity_poly.pdbx_strand_id
1 'polypeptide(L)'
;MFFKFTNGFLVTMQAQKEAPLDMQCKDKFLLQSVVASAGATAKDVTPEMFNKESGHHVEECKLRVVYVAPPRPPSPVREGSEEGSSPRASISDNGHTNASEFSIAATRGSVERHGRVETHDNSSEARAIIAKLTEEKNSALQQNSKLQQELELLRREASISRGGLPLMYVIIIGLVGIILGYLLKKT
;
A
#
# COMPACT_ATOMS: atom_id res chain seq x y z
N MET A 1 -8.21 23.65 14.44
CA MET A 1 -9.34 22.77 14.74
C MET A 1 -8.93 21.36 14.31
N PHE A 2 -8.88 20.39 15.22
CA PHE A 2 -8.54 19.00 14.88
C PHE A 2 -9.84 18.22 14.78
N PHE A 3 -10.15 17.67 13.60
CA PHE A 3 -11.26 16.75 13.43
C PHE A 3 -10.86 15.38 13.95
N LYS A 4 -11.57 14.88 14.97
CA LYS A 4 -11.50 13.47 15.38
C LYS A 4 -12.58 12.70 14.63
N PHE A 5 -12.17 11.80 13.74
CA PHE A 5 -13.07 10.83 13.14
C PHE A 5 -13.12 9.59 14.04
N THR A 6 -14.32 9.19 14.44
CA THR A 6 -14.55 7.97 15.23
C THR A 6 -14.74 6.74 14.36
N ASN A 7 -15.19 6.92 13.11
CA ASN A 7 -15.35 5.85 12.12
C ASN A 7 -14.70 6.28 10.80
N GLY A 8 -13.95 5.36 10.17
CA GLY A 8 -13.40 5.57 8.84
C GLY A 8 -14.48 5.47 7.76
N PHE A 9 -14.26 6.13 6.61
CA PHE A 9 -15.06 5.94 5.41
C PHE A 9 -14.27 5.12 4.38
N LEU A 10 -14.95 4.22 3.68
CA LEU A 10 -14.35 3.36 2.66
C LEU A 10 -14.73 3.91 1.27
N VAL A 11 -13.73 4.07 0.40
CA VAL A 11 -13.94 4.38 -1.02
C VAL A 11 -13.52 3.16 -1.82
N THR A 12 -14.47 2.51 -2.48
CA THR A 12 -14.19 1.38 -3.38
C THR A 12 -14.09 1.89 -4.81
N MET A 13 -12.92 1.70 -5.42
CA MET A 13 -12.74 1.96 -6.85
C MET A 13 -13.15 0.71 -7.62
N GLN A 14 -13.77 0.89 -8.78
CA GLN A 14 -14.05 -0.23 -9.67
C GLN A 14 -12.74 -0.76 -10.27
N ALA A 15 -12.63 -2.08 -10.46
CA ALA A 15 -11.46 -2.69 -11.07
C ALA A 15 -11.25 -2.15 -12.49
N GLN A 16 -10.03 -1.68 -12.77
CA GLN A 16 -9.63 -1.27 -14.12
C GLN A 16 -9.38 -2.51 -14.98
N LYS A 17 -9.78 -2.44 -16.25
CA LYS A 17 -9.48 -3.50 -17.25
C LYS A 17 -8.06 -3.39 -17.79
N GLU A 18 -7.57 -2.17 -17.94
CA GLU A 18 -6.24 -1.85 -18.43
C GLU A 18 -5.76 -0.56 -17.76
N ALA A 19 -4.47 -0.47 -17.45
CA ALA A 19 -3.92 0.70 -16.80
C ALA A 19 -3.90 1.89 -17.78
N PRO A 20 -4.38 3.09 -17.39
CA PRO A 20 -4.27 4.29 -18.21
C PRO A 20 -2.80 4.55 -18.59
N LEU A 21 -2.54 4.86 -19.86
CA LEU A 21 -1.19 5.06 -20.42
C LEU A 21 -0.35 6.09 -19.65
N ASP A 22 -0.99 7.09 -19.04
CA ASP A 22 -0.34 8.15 -18.28
C ASP A 22 -0.38 7.92 -16.76
N MET A 23 -1.08 6.89 -16.28
CA MET A 23 -1.35 6.65 -14.85
C MET A 23 -1.88 7.92 -14.13
N GLN A 24 -2.59 8.80 -14.84
CA GLN A 24 -3.17 10.00 -14.23
C GLN A 24 -4.67 9.82 -14.02
N CYS A 25 -5.10 10.03 -12.79
CA CYS A 25 -6.52 10.17 -12.50
C CYS A 25 -6.89 11.65 -12.46
N LYS A 26 -7.87 12.06 -13.27
CA LYS A 26 -8.41 13.43 -13.23
C LYS A 26 -9.52 13.57 -12.18
N ASP A 27 -9.92 12.47 -11.57
CA ASP A 27 -10.99 12.43 -10.59
C ASP A 27 -10.60 13.18 -9.32
N LYS A 28 -11.60 13.82 -8.75
CA LYS A 28 -11.51 14.62 -7.53
C LYS A 28 -12.66 14.22 -6.64
N PHE A 29 -12.35 13.92 -5.38
CA PHE A 29 -13.36 13.84 -4.34
C PHE A 29 -13.48 15.20 -3.66
N LEU A 30 -14.72 15.60 -3.38
CA LEU A 30 -15.02 16.76 -2.56
C LEU A 30 -15.60 16.24 -1.24
N LEU A 31 -14.89 16.47 -0.15
CA LEU A 31 -15.41 16.27 1.18
C LEU A 31 -15.98 17.61 1.67
N GLN A 32 -17.25 17.63 2.03
CA GLN A 32 -17.89 18.78 2.66
C GLN A 32 -18.23 18.43 4.10
N SER A 33 -17.95 19.35 5.01
CA SER A 33 -18.27 19.21 6.43
C SER A 33 -18.96 20.46 6.96
N VAL A 34 -19.95 20.25 7.82
CA VAL A 34 -20.71 21.30 8.49
C VAL A 34 -20.72 21.00 9.98
N VAL A 35 -20.82 22.03 10.80
CA VAL A 35 -21.04 21.85 12.24
C VAL A 35 -22.52 21.53 12.46
N ALA A 36 -22.82 20.32 12.91
CA ALA A 36 -24.17 19.94 13.30
C ALA A 36 -24.51 20.47 14.71
N SER A 37 -25.80 20.67 14.98
CA SER A 37 -26.28 21.01 16.31
C SER A 37 -26.06 19.85 17.30
N ALA A 38 -25.93 20.17 18.59
CA ALA A 38 -25.77 19.16 19.63
C ALA A 38 -27.00 18.24 19.66
N GLY A 39 -26.77 16.92 19.54
CA GLY A 39 -27.84 15.93 19.52
C GLY A 39 -28.49 15.71 18.14
N ALA A 40 -27.98 16.33 17.07
CA ALA A 40 -28.45 16.09 15.71
C ALA A 40 -28.33 14.61 15.32
N THR A 41 -29.37 14.10 14.68
CA THR A 41 -29.42 12.75 14.12
C THR A 41 -29.28 12.79 12.61
N ALA A 42 -29.07 11.63 11.97
CA ALA A 42 -28.95 11.54 10.52
C ALA A 42 -30.19 12.05 9.75
N LYS A 43 -31.36 12.11 10.41
CA LYS A 43 -32.61 12.63 9.82
C LYS A 43 -32.65 14.16 9.77
N ASP A 44 -31.89 14.81 10.63
CA ASP A 44 -31.81 16.27 10.74
C ASP A 44 -30.79 16.85 9.75
N VAL A 45 -30.02 15.99 9.08
CA VAL A 45 -29.05 16.39 8.06
C VAL A 45 -29.80 16.69 6.77
N THR A 46 -29.90 17.97 6.44
CA THR A 46 -30.56 18.42 5.20
C THR A 46 -29.55 18.96 4.18
N PRO A 47 -29.84 18.89 2.86
CA PRO A 47 -28.96 19.43 1.84
C PRO A 47 -28.66 20.92 2.01
N GLU A 48 -29.60 21.69 2.55
CA GLU A 48 -29.49 23.13 2.75
C GLU A 48 -28.37 23.50 3.72
N MET A 49 -28.04 22.61 4.67
CA MET A 49 -26.92 22.80 5.61
C MET A 49 -25.56 22.88 4.90
N PHE A 50 -25.46 22.31 3.70
CA PHE A 50 -24.25 22.30 2.88
C PHE A 50 -24.21 23.43 1.85
N ASN A 51 -25.21 24.32 1.84
CA ASN A 51 -25.19 25.52 1.01
C ASN A 51 -24.40 26.65 1.70
N LYS A 52 -23.43 27.25 0.99
CA LYS A 52 -22.64 28.39 1.49
C LYS A 52 -23.39 29.72 1.42
N GLU A 53 -24.36 29.85 0.52
CA GLU A 53 -25.12 31.08 0.27
C GLU A 53 -26.13 31.37 1.37
N SER A 54 -26.55 30.34 2.12
CA SER A 54 -27.45 30.45 3.27
C SER A 54 -26.74 30.90 4.57
N GLY A 55 -25.45 31.26 4.49
CA GLY A 55 -24.68 31.74 5.64
C GLY A 55 -24.12 30.65 6.55
N HIS A 56 -24.25 29.36 6.17
CA HIS A 56 -23.63 28.26 6.91
C HIS A 56 -22.12 28.21 6.68
N HIS A 57 -21.39 27.86 7.75
CA HIS A 57 -19.96 27.61 7.65
C HIS A 57 -19.72 26.18 7.14
N VAL A 58 -19.59 26.05 5.83
CA VAL A 58 -19.28 24.78 5.14
C VAL A 58 -17.79 24.73 4.84
N GLU A 59 -17.10 23.78 5.47
CA GLU A 59 -15.71 23.48 5.16
C GLU A 59 -15.62 22.48 4.01
N GLU A 60 -14.72 22.72 3.07
CA GLU A 60 -14.53 21.86 1.90
C GLU A 60 -13.08 21.40 1.79
N CYS A 61 -12.90 20.10 1.59
CA CYS A 61 -11.61 19.48 1.36
C CYS A 61 -11.63 18.72 0.03
N LYS A 62 -10.80 19.17 -0.91
CA LYS A 62 -10.69 18.55 -2.24
C LYS A 62 -9.54 17.57 -2.27
N LEU A 63 -9.86 16.30 -2.50
CA LEU A 63 -8.91 15.21 -2.57
C LEU A 63 -8.69 14.82 -4.04
N ARG A 64 -7.44 14.69 -4.46
CA ARG A 64 -7.08 14.20 -5.79
C ARG A 64 -6.82 12.70 -5.75
N VAL A 65 -7.25 12.00 -6.78
CA VAL A 65 -6.91 10.59 -6.97
C VAL A 65 -5.56 10.50 -7.69
N VAL A 66 -4.69 9.63 -7.21
CA VAL A 66 -3.38 9.38 -7.81
C VAL A 66 -3.25 7.87 -8.00
N TYR A 67 -2.97 7.43 -9.23
CA TYR A 67 -2.59 6.05 -9.46
C TYR A 67 -1.12 5.85 -9.14
N VAL A 68 -0.82 4.76 -8.46
CA VAL A 68 0.55 4.34 -8.15
C VAL A 68 0.75 2.94 -8.68
N ALA A 69 1.93 2.71 -9.28
CA ALA A 69 2.28 1.38 -9.75
C ALA A 69 2.34 0.40 -8.55
N PRO A 70 1.88 -0.85 -8.71
CA PRO A 70 2.03 -1.86 -7.68
C PRO A 70 3.50 -2.02 -7.26
N PRO A 71 3.79 -2.30 -5.98
CA PRO A 71 5.15 -2.60 -5.54
C PRO A 71 5.73 -3.74 -6.37
N ARG A 72 6.99 -3.60 -6.80
CA ARG A 72 7.67 -4.69 -7.51
C ARG A 72 7.75 -5.93 -6.59
N PRO A 73 7.33 -7.11 -7.06
CA PRO A 73 7.48 -8.32 -6.27
C PRO A 73 8.97 -8.55 -5.98
N PRO A 74 9.33 -9.11 -4.81
CA PRO A 74 10.71 -9.50 -4.54
C PRO A 74 11.18 -10.43 -5.66
N SER A 75 12.34 -10.13 -6.26
CA SER A 75 12.90 -10.93 -7.35
C SER A 75 12.98 -12.39 -6.91
N PRO A 76 12.53 -13.36 -7.74
CA PRO A 76 12.64 -14.77 -7.42
C PRO A 76 14.09 -15.07 -7.03
N VAL A 77 14.29 -15.46 -5.78
CA VAL A 77 15.58 -15.96 -5.33
C VAL A 77 15.86 -17.18 -6.18
N ARG A 78 17.02 -17.19 -6.84
CA ARG A 78 17.46 -18.31 -7.68
C ARG A 78 17.47 -19.57 -6.80
N GLU A 79 16.43 -20.38 -6.89
CA GLU A 79 16.47 -21.75 -6.40
C GLU A 79 17.61 -22.41 -7.17
N GLY A 80 18.67 -22.75 -6.44
CA GLY A 80 19.77 -23.52 -6.99
C GLY A 80 19.19 -24.83 -7.46
N SER A 81 19.10 -25.01 -8.77
CA SER A 81 18.84 -26.30 -9.38
C SER A 81 20.04 -27.20 -9.05
N GLU A 82 19.94 -27.93 -7.95
CA GLU A 82 20.74 -29.13 -7.73
C GLU A 82 19.96 -30.36 -8.23
N GLU A 83 19.40 -30.29 -9.44
CA GLU A 83 19.11 -31.52 -10.18
C GLU A 83 20.42 -32.04 -10.76
N GLY A 84 21.12 -32.76 -9.88
CA GLY A 84 22.17 -33.68 -10.25
C GLY A 84 21.70 -34.55 -11.41
N SER A 85 22.40 -34.39 -12.53
CA SER A 85 22.56 -35.37 -13.60
C SER A 85 22.25 -36.80 -13.14
N SER A 86 21.14 -37.37 -13.62
CA SER A 86 20.85 -38.80 -13.49
C SER A 86 21.53 -39.54 -14.64
N PRO A 87 22.55 -40.39 -14.39
CA PRO A 87 23.22 -41.12 -15.45
C PRO A 87 22.38 -42.30 -15.92
N ARG A 88 22.20 -42.35 -17.23
CA ARG A 88 21.74 -43.50 -18.02
C ARG A 88 22.45 -44.80 -17.60
N ALA A 89 21.68 -45.82 -17.23
CA ALA A 89 22.07 -47.23 -17.26
C ALA A 89 20.90 -48.02 -17.87
N SER A 90 20.90 -48.28 -19.17
CA SER A 90 21.48 -49.47 -19.84
C SER A 90 20.60 -50.71 -19.69
N ILE A 91 20.06 -51.09 -20.84
CA ILE A 91 19.32 -52.32 -21.16
C ILE A 91 20.17 -53.55 -20.85
N SER A 92 19.58 -54.59 -20.25
CA SER A 92 20.08 -55.96 -20.41
C SER A 92 18.90 -56.94 -20.52
N ASP A 93 18.97 -57.74 -21.58
CA ASP A 93 17.98 -58.68 -22.09
C ASP A 93 18.25 -60.12 -21.60
N ASN A 94 17.14 -60.82 -21.30
CA ASN A 94 16.87 -62.28 -21.34
C ASN A 94 17.62 -63.35 -20.51
N GLY A 95 16.82 -64.30 -19.99
CA GLY A 95 17.30 -65.63 -19.53
C GLY A 95 16.38 -66.53 -18.67
N HIS A 96 15.23 -66.98 -19.19
CA HIS A 96 14.64 -68.35 -19.08
C HIS A 96 14.17 -69.00 -17.73
N THR A 97 12.83 -69.14 -17.65
CA THR A 97 11.92 -70.19 -17.11
C THR A 97 12.21 -70.98 -15.82
N ASN A 98 11.21 -71.06 -14.92
CA ASN A 98 10.31 -72.22 -14.77
C ASN A 98 9.33 -72.08 -13.57
N ALA A 99 8.05 -72.32 -13.87
CA ALA A 99 6.98 -72.95 -13.08
C ALA A 99 7.00 -72.93 -11.53
N SER A 100 5.97 -72.32 -10.93
CA SER A 100 4.96 -73.06 -10.14
C SER A 100 3.81 -72.13 -9.70
N GLU A 101 2.60 -72.67 -9.77
CA GLU A 101 1.31 -72.00 -9.63
C GLU A 101 0.88 -71.74 -8.18
N PHE A 102 -0.17 -70.91 -8.07
CA PHE A 102 -1.32 -71.07 -7.17
C PHE A 102 -1.27 -70.51 -5.71
N SER A 103 -1.93 -69.36 -5.56
CA SER A 103 -3.06 -69.12 -4.64
C SER A 103 -2.91 -68.91 -3.12
N ILE A 104 -3.51 -67.78 -2.71
CA ILE A 104 -4.45 -67.59 -1.59
C ILE A 104 -3.91 -67.85 -0.17
N ALA A 105 -3.84 -66.78 0.64
CA ALA A 105 -4.69 -66.60 1.83
C ALA A 105 -4.14 -65.50 2.74
N ALA A 106 -5.05 -64.66 3.22
CA ALA A 106 -4.84 -63.66 4.25
C ALA A 106 -4.40 -64.27 5.60
N THR A 107 -3.77 -63.45 6.44
CA THR A 107 -4.11 -63.23 7.87
C THR A 107 -2.91 -63.23 8.83
N ARG A 108 -2.61 -62.03 9.36
CA ARG A 108 -2.10 -61.68 10.72
C ARG A 108 -0.62 -61.90 11.09
N GLY A 109 -0.03 -60.81 11.61
CA GLY A 109 1.14 -60.78 12.51
C GLY A 109 1.94 -59.47 12.37
N SER A 110 1.59 -58.41 13.09
CA SER A 110 2.35 -57.90 14.25
C SER A 110 3.76 -57.38 13.91
N VAL A 111 3.97 -56.06 13.74
CA VAL A 111 4.52 -55.11 14.75
C VAL A 111 5.91 -54.58 14.32
N GLU A 112 5.98 -53.25 14.22
CA GLU A 112 7.10 -52.32 14.42
C GLU A 112 8.51 -52.62 13.85
N ARG A 113 8.94 -51.79 12.88
CA ARG A 113 10.15 -50.93 12.99
C ARG A 113 10.43 -50.17 11.69
N HIS A 114 10.19 -48.86 11.68
CA HIS A 114 11.21 -47.83 11.41
C HIS A 114 10.55 -46.44 11.42
N GLY A 115 10.61 -45.77 12.56
CA GLY A 115 10.58 -44.31 12.62
C GLY A 115 12.02 -43.78 12.73
N ARG A 116 12.16 -42.44 12.60
CA ARG A 116 13.34 -41.61 12.92
C ARG A 116 14.33 -41.55 11.73
N VAL A 117 14.39 -40.50 10.91
CA VAL A 117 14.79 -39.10 11.23
C VAL A 117 14.35 -38.21 10.05
N GLU A 118 13.31 -37.37 10.15
CA GLU A 118 13.05 -36.25 9.20
C GLU A 118 12.18 -35.11 9.80
N THR A 119 12.18 -34.96 11.14
CA THR A 119 11.30 -33.98 11.81
C THR A 119 12.05 -32.79 12.42
N HIS A 120 13.38 -32.78 12.38
CA HIS A 120 14.19 -31.77 13.08
C HIS A 120 14.71 -30.65 12.15
N ASP A 121 15.04 -30.95 10.90
CA ASP A 121 15.66 -29.97 9.98
C ASP A 121 14.66 -28.87 9.55
N ASN A 122 13.42 -29.26 9.25
CA ASN A 122 12.31 -28.36 8.92
C ASN A 122 12.02 -27.32 10.02
N SER A 123 12.24 -27.67 11.31
CA SER A 123 12.00 -26.75 12.42
C SER A 123 13.09 -25.68 12.51
N SER A 124 14.33 -26.03 12.18
CA SER A 124 15.46 -25.11 12.22
C SER A 124 15.41 -24.09 11.09
N GLU A 125 15.05 -24.54 9.88
CA GLU A 125 14.86 -23.67 8.70
C GLU A 125 13.67 -22.73 8.90
N ALA A 126 12.54 -23.23 9.41
CA ALA A 126 11.38 -22.40 9.72
C ALA A 126 11.71 -21.32 10.77
N ARG A 127 12.50 -21.67 11.80
CA ARG A 127 12.95 -20.70 12.82
C ARG A 127 13.91 -19.66 12.23
N ALA A 128 14.82 -20.07 11.34
CA ALA A 128 15.73 -19.15 10.65
C ALA A 128 14.96 -18.16 9.76
N ILE A 129 13.96 -18.64 9.02
CA ILE A 129 13.09 -17.79 8.18
C ILE A 129 12.30 -16.81 9.05
N ILE A 130 11.72 -17.28 10.17
CA ILE A 130 10.98 -16.41 11.11
C ILE A 130 11.91 -15.37 11.74
N ALA A 131 13.11 -15.75 12.14
CA ALA A 131 14.09 -14.83 12.71
C ALA A 131 14.49 -13.74 11.71
N LYS A 132 14.81 -14.15 10.47
CA LYS A 132 15.14 -13.23 9.39
C LYS A 132 13.98 -12.29 9.05
N LEU A 133 12.75 -12.80 8.95
CA LEU A 133 11.55 -11.98 8.71
C LEU A 133 11.28 -11.01 9.86
N THR A 134 11.57 -11.42 11.11
CA THR A 134 11.42 -10.57 12.29
C THR A 134 12.44 -9.44 12.28
N GLU A 135 13.69 -9.73 11.89
CA GLU A 135 14.74 -8.74 11.71
C GLU A 135 14.41 -7.77 10.57
N GLU A 136 13.99 -8.28 9.40
CA GLU A 136 13.55 -7.45 8.27
C GLU A 136 12.36 -6.56 8.65
N LYS A 137 11.39 -7.07 9.40
CA LYS A 137 10.26 -6.27 9.93
C LYS A 137 10.74 -5.15 10.84
N ASN A 138 11.64 -5.44 11.77
CA ASN A 138 12.17 -4.44 12.69
C ASN A 138 12.97 -3.35 11.95
N SER A 139 13.75 -3.75 10.94
CA SER A 139 14.45 -2.84 10.04
C SER A 139 13.47 -1.93 9.27
N ALA A 140 12.39 -2.50 8.71
CA ALA A 140 11.37 -1.74 8.01
C ALA A 140 10.63 -0.75 8.92
N LEU A 141 10.31 -1.15 10.16
CA LEU A 141 9.71 -0.26 11.16
C LEU A 141 10.62 0.92 11.49
N GLN A 142 11.93 0.66 11.64
CA GLN A 142 12.91 1.70 11.90
C GLN A 142 13.01 2.69 10.72
N GLN A 143 13.09 2.19 9.48
CA GLN A 143 13.10 3.04 8.27
C GLN A 143 11.81 3.86 8.16
N ASN A 144 10.65 3.27 8.42
CA ASN A 144 9.36 3.96 8.37
C ASN A 144 9.30 5.10 9.38
N SER A 145 9.73 4.87 10.63
CA SER A 145 9.78 5.92 11.66
C SER A 145 10.66 7.11 11.24
N LYS A 146 11.80 6.84 10.58
CA LYS A 146 12.69 7.89 10.07
C LYS A 146 12.03 8.68 8.93
N LEU A 147 11.40 7.99 7.98
CA LEU A 147 10.70 8.65 6.87
C LEU A 147 9.53 9.52 7.37
N GLN A 148 8.80 9.04 8.39
CA GLN A 148 7.75 9.84 9.03
C GLN A 148 8.32 11.13 9.64
N GLN A 149 9.47 11.06 10.28
CA GLN A 149 10.16 12.24 10.84
C GLN A 149 10.60 13.22 9.74
N GLU A 150 11.17 12.73 8.64
CA GLU A 150 11.56 13.57 7.50
C GLU A 150 10.36 14.27 6.85
N LEU A 151 9.22 13.57 6.73
CA LEU A 151 7.98 14.14 6.21
C LEU A 151 7.41 15.24 7.13
N GLU A 152 7.51 15.09 8.45
CA GLU A 152 7.08 16.13 9.39
C GLU A 152 7.92 17.41 9.28
N LEU A 153 9.24 17.26 9.11
CA LEU A 153 10.15 18.39 8.89
C LEU A 153 9.82 19.13 7.60
N LEU A 154 9.71 18.40 6.49
CA LEU A 154 9.37 18.98 5.19
C LEU A 154 7.97 19.62 5.18
N ARG A 155 7.01 19.02 5.89
CA ARG A 155 5.68 19.60 6.06
C ARG A 155 5.72 20.91 6.85
N ARG A 156 6.55 20.99 7.89
CA ARG A 156 6.71 22.21 8.71
C ARG A 156 7.40 23.32 7.91
N GLU A 157 8.42 22.99 7.14
CA GLU A 157 9.09 23.92 6.23
C GLU A 157 8.16 24.42 5.10
N ALA A 158 7.39 23.50 4.50
CA ALA A 158 6.37 23.84 3.50
C ALA A 158 5.16 24.58 4.09
N SER A 159 4.98 24.61 5.41
CA SER A 159 3.94 25.42 6.07
C SER A 159 4.39 26.87 6.28
N ILE A 160 5.70 27.12 6.38
CA ILE A 160 6.29 28.46 6.47
C ILE A 160 6.26 29.14 5.10
N SER A 161 6.41 28.39 4.01
CA SER A 161 6.32 28.90 2.64
C SER A 161 4.89 29.06 2.10
N ARG A 162 3.86 28.60 2.83
CA ARG A 162 2.43 28.81 2.50
C ARG A 162 1.93 30.14 3.07
N GLY A 163 2.64 31.22 2.79
CA GLY A 163 2.11 32.58 2.94
C GLY A 163 1.62 33.05 1.57
N GLY A 164 0.35 33.45 1.47
CA GLY A 164 -0.23 34.02 0.25
C GLY A 164 0.59 35.18 -0.30
N LEU A 165 0.28 35.58 -1.55
CA LEU A 165 0.91 36.69 -2.31
C LEU A 165 1.75 37.60 -1.41
N PRO A 166 3.09 37.47 -1.39
CA PRO A 166 3.89 38.18 -0.40
C PRO A 166 3.60 39.67 -0.48
N LEU A 167 3.44 40.33 0.67
CA LEU A 167 3.11 41.76 0.79
C LEU A 167 3.96 42.64 -0.14
N MET A 168 5.18 42.18 -0.46
CA MET A 168 6.05 42.76 -1.48
C MET A 168 5.36 42.97 -2.84
N TYR A 169 4.58 42.02 -3.37
CA TYR A 169 3.87 42.21 -4.65
C TYR A 169 2.80 43.29 -4.56
N VAL A 170 2.11 43.41 -3.43
CA VAL A 170 1.11 44.47 -3.21
C VAL A 170 1.77 45.85 -3.20
N ILE A 171 2.92 45.97 -2.53
CA ILE A 171 3.72 47.21 -2.49
C ILE A 171 4.23 47.57 -3.89
N ILE A 172 4.76 46.59 -4.64
CA ILE A 172 5.27 46.82 -6.01
C ILE A 172 4.15 47.32 -6.93
N ILE A 173 2.98 46.68 -6.92
CA ILE A 173 1.84 47.08 -7.77
C ILE A 173 1.36 48.50 -7.39
N GLY A 174 1.30 48.82 -6.09
CA GLY A 174 0.95 50.15 -5.62
C GLY A 174 1.93 51.23 -6.09
N LEU A 175 3.24 50.98 -5.98
CA LEU A 175 4.28 51.90 -6.44
C LEU A 175 4.21 52.12 -7.96
N VAL A 176 4.03 51.05 -8.75
CA VAL A 176 3.88 51.15 -10.20
C VAL A 176 2.66 52.01 -10.55
N GLY A 177 1.52 51.83 -9.87
CA GLY A 177 0.33 52.64 -10.08
C GLY A 177 0.53 54.12 -9.77
N ILE A 178 1.23 54.44 -8.68
CA ILE A 178 1.56 55.83 -8.30
C ILE A 178 2.47 56.47 -9.35
N ILE A 179 3.52 55.76 -9.79
CA ILE A 179 4.47 56.27 -10.78
C ILE A 179 3.76 56.50 -12.12
N LEU A 180 2.95 55.55 -12.57
CA LEU A 180 2.22 55.65 -13.84
C LEU A 180 1.18 56.78 -13.80
N GLY A 181 0.45 56.92 -12.68
CA GLY A 181 -0.49 58.02 -12.46
C GLY A 181 0.20 59.39 -12.41
N TYR A 182 1.41 59.46 -11.83
CA TYR A 182 2.20 60.70 -11.81
C TYR A 182 2.71 61.07 -13.21
N LEU A 183 3.14 60.10 -14.01
CA LEU A 183 3.58 60.32 -15.39
C LEU A 183 2.45 60.77 -16.31
N LEU A 184 1.28 60.14 -16.21
CA LEU A 184 0.07 60.50 -16.98
C LEU A 184 -0.49 61.87 -16.59
N LYS A 185 -0.30 62.31 -15.34
CA LYS A 185 -0.70 63.65 -14.89
C LYS A 185 0.29 64.75 -15.33
N LYS A 186 1.54 64.37 -15.59
CA LYS A 186 2.62 65.31 -15.95
C LYS A 186 2.81 65.47 -17.47
N THR A 187 2.26 64.55 -18.26
CA THR A 187 2.20 64.62 -19.73
C THR A 187 0.89 65.28 -20.14
#